data_AF-A0A3B8L998-F1
#
_entry.id   AF-A0A3B8L998-F1
#
_cell.length_a   1.000
_cell.length_b   1.000
_cell.length_c   1.000
_cell.angle_alpha   90.00
_cell.angle_beta   90.00
_cell.angle_gamma   90.00
#
_symmetry.space_group_name_H-M   'P 1'
#
loop_
_entity.id
_entity.type
_entity.pdbx_description
1 polymer ?
#
loop_
_entity_poly.entity_id
_entity_poly.type
_entity_poly.pdbx_seq_one_letter_code
_entity_poly.pdbx_strand_id
1 'polypeptide(L)'
;IDLWDMKPTAPVEVRGEFQSIGTKEPTIRICEHLPRLSQRMDKLCLLRSMTHRMNVHGPAMSELYTGRPYPFPPVTDQSSPEDWPSMSSLAMRFGQSRNGLPPSIVLPWYLQFPGQSRLIAGQTAGRMGRSHDAVLVDGDPNKDDFQVKGFELAEDVSEQRLVRRRKLLGQFDRSGPIRTNRNLDVSGRHRDTVRAFDFLQQQAGRAFNLDREPTAVRDAYGRTRIGQSLLLTRRLIEAGVPLVTVNWID
;
A
#
# COMPACT_ATOMS: atom_id res chain seq x y z
N ILE A 1 16.15 -15.30 -6.13
CA ILE A 1 16.14 -16.77 -6.35
C ILE A 1 16.22 -17.49 -4.99
N ASP A 2 16.92 -16.89 -4.04
CA ASP A 2 17.41 -17.58 -2.84
C ASP A 2 16.44 -17.63 -1.66
N LEU A 3 15.17 -17.25 -1.87
CA LEU A 3 14.12 -17.28 -0.83
C LEU A 3 13.18 -18.48 -1.02
N TRP A 4 12.38 -18.47 -2.09
CA TRP A 4 11.28 -19.42 -2.31
C TRP A 4 11.50 -20.39 -3.49
N ASP A 5 12.58 -20.21 -4.26
CA ASP A 5 12.87 -21.00 -5.46
C ASP A 5 14.39 -21.17 -5.69
N MET A 6 15.07 -21.72 -4.68
CA MET A 6 16.54 -21.71 -4.55
C MET A 6 17.32 -22.53 -5.60
N LYS A 7 16.65 -23.21 -6.53
CA LYS A 7 17.30 -24.09 -7.54
C LYS A 7 18.44 -24.95 -6.96
N PRO A 8 18.19 -25.78 -5.92
CA PRO A 8 19.26 -26.41 -5.12
C PRO A 8 20.19 -27.35 -5.90
N THR A 9 19.76 -27.82 -7.08
CA THR A 9 20.55 -28.67 -7.98
C THR A 9 21.37 -27.90 -9.01
N ALA A 10 21.26 -26.57 -9.05
CA ALA A 10 22.02 -25.73 -9.98
C ALA A 10 23.46 -25.49 -9.48
N PRO A 11 24.39 -25.07 -10.36
CA PRO A 11 25.74 -24.65 -9.97
C PRO A 11 25.70 -23.54 -8.90
N VAL A 12 26.75 -23.45 -8.08
CA VAL A 12 26.83 -22.51 -6.95
C VAL A 12 26.66 -21.06 -7.39
N GLU A 13 27.11 -20.73 -8.60
CA GLU A 13 27.00 -19.43 -9.24
C GLU A 13 25.54 -19.03 -9.55
N VAL A 14 24.63 -20.01 -9.61
CA VAL A 14 23.20 -19.83 -9.90
C VAL A 14 22.34 -19.93 -8.65
N ARG A 15 22.61 -20.92 -7.78
CA ARG A 15 21.80 -21.19 -6.58
C ARG A 15 22.20 -20.37 -5.35
N GLY A 16 23.35 -19.71 -5.39
CA GLY A 16 23.91 -18.97 -4.26
C GLY A 16 24.48 -19.86 -3.14
N GLU A 17 24.85 -19.22 -2.04
CA GLU A 17 25.50 -19.86 -0.88
C GLU A 17 24.53 -20.52 0.10
N PHE A 18 23.28 -20.03 0.14
CA PHE A 18 22.27 -20.48 1.11
C PHE A 18 21.80 -21.90 0.85
N GLN A 19 21.46 -22.61 1.94
CA GLN A 19 20.96 -23.98 1.88
C GLN A 19 19.42 -24.02 1.91
N SER A 20 18.87 -25.11 1.38
CA SER A 20 17.43 -25.35 1.38
C SER A 20 17.00 -26.24 2.55
N ILE A 21 15.87 -25.91 3.16
CA ILE A 21 15.19 -26.74 4.17
C ILE A 21 13.90 -27.34 3.61
N GLY A 22 13.51 -28.49 4.14
CA GLY A 22 12.20 -29.07 3.89
C GLY A 22 11.08 -28.23 4.50
N THR A 23 9.88 -28.33 3.95
CA THR A 23 8.69 -27.63 4.43
C THR A 23 7.60 -28.63 4.82
N LYS A 24 6.50 -28.16 5.40
CA LYS A 24 5.32 -29.01 5.65
C LYS A 24 4.70 -29.59 4.38
N GLU A 25 4.89 -28.95 3.24
CA GLU A 25 4.53 -29.49 1.93
C GLU A 25 5.75 -30.28 1.40
N PRO A 26 5.68 -31.62 1.29
CA PRO A 26 6.85 -32.45 0.97
C PRO A 26 7.54 -32.10 -0.35
N THR A 27 6.78 -31.55 -1.30
CA THR A 27 7.27 -31.20 -2.64
C THR A 27 7.94 -29.82 -2.70
N ILE A 28 7.85 -29.03 -1.62
CA ILE A 28 8.38 -27.66 -1.59
C ILE A 28 9.57 -27.56 -0.64
N ARG A 29 10.63 -26.90 -1.13
CA ARG A 29 11.81 -26.50 -0.36
C ARG A 29 12.00 -24.99 -0.46
N ILE A 30 12.45 -24.37 0.63
CA ILE A 30 12.73 -22.93 0.72
C ILE A 30 14.04 -22.68 1.49
N CYS A 31 14.46 -21.42 1.61
CA CYS A 31 15.68 -21.01 2.31
C CYS A 31 15.70 -21.38 3.80
N GLU A 32 16.86 -21.83 4.27
CA GLU A 32 17.12 -22.16 5.68
C GLU A 32 16.88 -20.99 6.65
N HIS A 33 16.96 -19.75 6.16
CA HIS A 33 16.66 -18.54 6.93
C HIS A 33 15.15 -18.27 7.09
N LEU A 34 14.28 -19.13 6.55
CA LEU A 34 12.82 -19.01 6.66
C LEU A 34 12.18 -20.18 7.45
N PRO A 35 12.73 -20.61 8.62
CA PRO A 35 12.28 -21.81 9.31
C PRO A 35 10.84 -21.68 9.84
N ARG A 36 10.36 -20.47 10.14
CA ARG A 36 8.97 -20.25 10.56
C ARG A 36 7.99 -20.28 9.39
N LEU A 37 8.46 -19.96 8.18
CA LEU A 37 7.64 -20.02 6.97
C LEU A 37 7.53 -21.46 6.47
N SER A 38 8.60 -22.25 6.56
CA SER A 38 8.60 -23.66 6.16
C SER A 38 7.53 -24.48 6.91
N GLN A 39 7.28 -24.14 8.18
CA GLN A 39 6.25 -24.74 9.03
C GLN A 39 4.81 -24.30 8.70
N ARG A 40 4.62 -23.44 7.69
CA ARG A 40 3.33 -22.88 7.27
C ARG A 40 3.07 -23.02 5.77
N MET A 41 3.95 -23.72 5.05
CA MET A 41 3.79 -23.89 3.61
C MET A 41 2.53 -24.67 3.22
N ASP A 42 1.96 -25.44 4.14
CA ASP A 42 0.63 -26.08 4.04
C ASP A 42 -0.53 -25.07 3.92
N LYS A 43 -0.28 -23.79 4.17
CA LYS A 43 -1.26 -22.69 4.11
C LYS A 43 -1.00 -21.70 2.98
N LEU A 44 0.03 -21.95 2.17
CA LEU A 44 0.52 -21.01 1.16
C LEU A 44 0.50 -21.66 -0.22
N CYS A 45 0.15 -20.88 -1.23
CA CYS A 45 0.28 -21.27 -2.63
C CYS A 45 1.54 -20.61 -3.21
N LEU A 46 2.51 -21.40 -3.66
CA LEU A 46 3.73 -20.91 -4.28
C LEU A 46 3.56 -20.81 -5.80
N LEU A 47 3.39 -19.59 -6.31
CA LEU A 47 3.29 -19.30 -7.73
C LEU A 47 4.66 -18.89 -8.30
N ARG A 48 5.18 -19.67 -9.26
CA ARG A 48 6.47 -19.43 -9.93
C ARG A 48 6.27 -18.99 -11.39
N SER A 49 5.52 -17.90 -11.60
CA SER A 49 5.15 -17.45 -12.95
C SER A 49 5.55 -16.01 -13.29
N MET A 50 6.10 -15.25 -12.34
CA MET A 50 6.45 -13.85 -12.58
C MET A 50 7.68 -13.75 -13.49
N THR A 51 7.53 -13.09 -14.63
CA THR A 51 8.61 -12.77 -15.57
C THR A 51 8.28 -11.46 -16.28
N HIS A 52 9.30 -10.68 -16.65
CA HIS A 52 9.18 -9.46 -17.43
C HIS A 52 10.40 -9.29 -18.34
N ARG A 53 10.28 -8.43 -19.36
CA ARG A 53 11.40 -8.15 -20.30
C ARG A 53 12.03 -6.77 -20.08
N MET A 54 11.43 -5.94 -19.22
CA MET A 54 11.95 -4.61 -18.92
C MET A 54 13.30 -4.70 -18.21
N ASN A 55 14.33 -4.10 -18.80
CA ASN A 55 15.71 -4.13 -18.30
C ASN A 55 16.10 -2.87 -17.52
N VAL A 56 15.19 -1.91 -17.35
CA VAL A 56 15.42 -0.67 -16.60
C VAL A 56 14.60 -0.69 -15.31
N HIS A 57 15.27 -0.50 -14.18
CA HIS A 57 14.71 -0.75 -12.84
C HIS A 57 13.42 0.02 -12.57
N GLY A 58 13.38 1.31 -12.90
CA GLY A 58 12.19 2.14 -12.67
C GLY A 58 10.97 1.77 -13.52
N PRO A 59 11.08 1.71 -14.87
CA PRO A 59 10.03 1.14 -15.70
C PRO A 59 9.60 -0.27 -15.30
N ALA A 60 10.53 -1.14 -14.86
CA ALA A 60 10.20 -2.48 -14.39
C ALA A 60 9.34 -2.44 -13.11
N MET A 61 9.57 -1.48 -12.21
CA MET A 61 8.68 -1.25 -11.07
C MET A 61 7.27 -0.88 -11.52
N SER A 62 7.12 -0.06 -12.57
CA SER A 62 5.79 0.24 -13.13
C SER A 62 5.08 -1.02 -13.63
N GLU A 63 5.80 -1.93 -14.30
CA GLU A 63 5.24 -3.21 -14.73
C GLU A 63 4.79 -4.07 -13.54
N LEU A 64 5.54 -4.06 -12.42
CA LEU A 64 5.16 -4.78 -11.20
C LEU A 64 3.91 -4.19 -10.53
N TYR A 65 3.82 -2.87 -10.41
CA TYR A 65 2.67 -2.25 -9.76
C TYR A 65 1.39 -2.31 -10.60
N THR A 66 1.51 -2.32 -11.93
CA THR A 66 0.38 -2.20 -12.86
C THR A 66 0.01 -3.51 -13.55
N GLY A 67 0.91 -4.50 -13.54
CA GLY A 67 0.77 -5.75 -14.29
C GLY A 67 0.76 -5.55 -15.81
N ARG A 68 1.24 -4.40 -16.30
CA ARG A 68 1.19 -4.00 -17.72
C ARG A 68 2.55 -3.53 -18.19
N PRO A 69 2.91 -3.76 -19.47
CA PRO A 69 4.10 -3.18 -20.05
C PRO A 69 4.13 -1.66 -19.90
N TYR A 70 5.29 -1.12 -19.53
CA TYR A 70 5.47 0.32 -19.38
C TYR A 70 5.22 1.03 -20.73
N PRO A 71 4.35 2.06 -20.80
CA PRO A 71 3.86 2.59 -22.06
C PRO A 71 4.83 3.57 -22.75
N PHE A 72 5.96 3.92 -22.13
CA PHE A 72 6.92 4.89 -22.64
C PHE A 72 8.29 4.27 -22.93
N PRO A 73 9.17 4.94 -23.69
CA PRO A 73 10.55 4.53 -23.81
C PRO A 73 11.18 4.33 -22.42
N PRO A 74 11.96 3.26 -22.21
CA PRO A 74 12.50 2.90 -20.90
C PRO A 74 13.71 3.77 -20.51
N VAL A 75 13.55 5.10 -20.62
CA VAL A 75 14.57 6.11 -20.31
C VAL A 75 14.19 6.94 -19.09
N THR A 76 12.91 6.91 -18.70
CA THR A 76 12.36 7.65 -17.55
C THR A 76 11.62 6.68 -16.66
N ASP A 77 11.80 6.85 -15.37
CA ASP A 77 11.16 6.13 -14.29
C ASP A 77 10.18 6.99 -13.49
N GLN A 78 9.95 8.24 -13.91
CA GLN A 78 9.12 9.17 -13.16
C GLN A 78 7.64 8.96 -13.44
N SER A 79 6.84 9.04 -12.38
CA SER A 79 5.38 8.94 -12.45
C SER A 79 4.78 10.00 -13.35
N SER A 80 3.79 9.59 -14.16
CA SER A 80 3.07 10.45 -15.08
C SER A 80 1.55 10.19 -14.99
N PRO A 81 0.70 11.21 -15.23
CA PRO A 81 -0.75 11.01 -15.34
C PRO A 81 -1.17 10.03 -16.46
N GLU A 82 -0.27 9.73 -17.39
CA GLU A 82 -0.48 8.82 -18.51
C GLU A 82 -0.03 7.37 -18.19
N ASP A 83 0.49 7.11 -16.98
CA ASP A 83 0.79 5.78 -16.48
C ASP A 83 -0.46 4.90 -16.37
N TRP A 84 -0.26 3.59 -16.42
CA TRP A 84 -1.30 2.64 -16.03
C TRP A 84 -1.59 2.75 -14.52
N PRO A 85 -2.87 2.60 -14.10
CA PRO A 85 -3.21 2.60 -12.70
C PRO A 85 -2.58 1.40 -11.98
N SER A 86 -2.04 1.64 -10.78
CA SER A 86 -1.52 0.58 -9.91
C SER A 86 -2.62 -0.38 -9.44
N MET A 87 -2.23 -1.58 -8.98
CA MET A 87 -3.13 -2.51 -8.29
C MET A 87 -3.81 -1.85 -7.09
N SER A 88 -3.08 -1.02 -6.35
CA SER A 88 -3.60 -0.24 -5.24
C SER A 88 -4.71 0.70 -5.70
N SER A 89 -4.54 1.37 -6.83
CA SER A 89 -5.58 2.22 -7.41
C SER A 89 -6.77 1.46 -7.95
N LEU A 90 -6.57 0.26 -8.50
CA LEU A 90 -7.67 -0.63 -8.88
C LEU A 90 -8.47 -1.05 -7.63
N ALA A 91 -7.81 -1.38 -6.53
CA ALA A 91 -8.47 -1.65 -5.25
C ALA A 91 -9.23 -0.41 -4.75
N MET A 92 -8.69 0.80 -4.88
CA MET A 92 -9.39 2.04 -4.51
C MET A 92 -10.63 2.33 -5.37
N ARG A 93 -10.64 1.89 -6.64
CA ARG A 93 -11.77 2.10 -7.55
C ARG A 93 -12.86 1.05 -7.44
N PHE A 94 -12.48 -0.22 -7.36
CA PHE A 94 -13.40 -1.36 -7.45
C PHE A 94 -13.61 -2.06 -6.11
N GLY A 95 -12.75 -1.81 -5.13
CA GLY A 95 -12.89 -2.32 -3.78
C GLY A 95 -13.94 -1.56 -2.97
N GLN A 96 -14.40 -2.20 -1.89
CA GLN A 96 -15.34 -1.62 -0.95
C GLN A 96 -14.61 -1.18 0.31
N SER A 97 -14.91 0.03 0.80
CA SER A 97 -14.47 0.46 2.12
C SER A 97 -15.12 -0.42 3.19
N ARG A 98 -14.35 -0.83 4.20
CA ARG A 98 -14.81 -1.65 5.32
C ARG A 98 -14.43 -0.95 6.62
N ASN A 99 -15.36 -0.88 7.57
CA ASN A 99 -15.11 -0.28 8.89
C ASN A 99 -14.53 1.15 8.84
N GLY A 100 -14.93 1.95 7.84
CA GLY A 100 -14.41 3.31 7.64
C GLY A 100 -12.99 3.37 7.07
N LEU A 101 -12.38 2.24 6.72
CA LEU A 101 -11.03 2.16 6.16
C LEU A 101 -11.04 2.10 4.63
N PRO A 102 -10.04 2.71 3.96
CA PRO A 102 -9.91 2.67 2.51
C PRO A 102 -9.57 1.25 2.02
N PRO A 103 -9.94 0.89 0.77
CA PRO A 103 -9.55 -0.39 0.18
C PRO A 103 -8.04 -0.59 0.03
N SER A 104 -7.25 0.48 -0.06
CA SER A 104 -5.80 0.38 -0.18
C SER A 104 -5.04 1.43 0.60
N ILE A 105 -3.97 0.98 1.26
CA ILE A 105 -3.04 1.81 2.03
C ILE A 105 -1.61 1.54 1.57
N VAL A 106 -0.78 2.58 1.54
CA VAL A 106 0.66 2.52 1.31
C VAL A 106 1.40 2.99 2.57
N LEU A 107 2.44 2.26 2.97
CA LEU A 107 3.29 2.53 4.13
C LEU A 107 4.78 2.46 3.73
N PRO A 108 5.67 3.22 4.37
CA PRO A 108 5.46 4.52 4.99
C PRO A 108 5.66 5.68 3.99
N TRP A 109 5.97 5.38 2.73
CA TRP A 109 6.19 6.37 1.67
C TRP A 109 5.88 5.74 0.32
N TYR A 110 5.79 6.58 -0.71
CA TYR A 110 5.96 6.13 -2.09
C TYR A 110 7.45 6.05 -2.43
N LEU A 111 7.84 5.08 -3.25
CA LEU A 111 9.20 4.93 -3.74
C LEU A 111 9.58 6.12 -4.64
N GLN A 112 10.77 6.66 -4.39
CA GLN A 112 11.37 7.73 -5.17
C GLN A 112 12.88 7.59 -5.04
N PHE A 113 13.62 7.63 -6.15
CA PHE A 113 15.09 7.59 -6.03
C PHE A 113 15.63 8.92 -5.49
N PRO A 114 16.73 8.90 -4.72
CA PRO A 114 17.40 10.11 -4.28
C PRO A 114 17.68 11.07 -5.45
N GLY A 115 17.32 12.34 -5.28
CA GLY A 115 17.54 13.39 -6.30
C GLY A 115 16.49 13.47 -7.41
N GLN A 116 15.47 12.59 -7.43
CA GLN A 116 14.35 12.73 -8.36
C GLN A 116 13.32 13.73 -7.86
N SER A 117 12.65 14.44 -8.77
CA SER A 117 11.57 15.39 -8.45
C SER A 117 10.19 14.74 -8.39
N ARG A 118 10.07 13.47 -8.80
CA ARG A 118 8.81 12.73 -8.89
C ARG A 118 8.98 11.31 -8.37
N LEU A 119 7.86 10.70 -8.03
CA LEU A 119 7.77 9.29 -7.63
C LEU A 119 8.22 8.37 -8.77
N ILE A 120 8.62 7.15 -8.44
CA ILE A 120 8.76 6.09 -9.44
C ILE A 120 7.40 5.78 -10.08
N ALA A 121 7.40 5.50 -11.38
CA ALA A 121 6.22 5.24 -12.19
C ALA A 121 5.42 4.02 -11.73
N GLY A 122 4.11 4.05 -12.03
CA GLY A 122 3.18 2.95 -11.76
C GLY A 122 2.69 2.83 -10.32
N GLN A 123 3.10 3.68 -9.39
CA GLN A 123 2.62 3.66 -8.00
C GLN A 123 1.23 4.28 -7.79
N THR A 124 0.77 5.11 -8.74
CA THR A 124 -0.42 5.96 -8.59
C THR A 124 -1.57 5.52 -9.51
N ALA A 125 -2.67 6.27 -9.49
CA ALA A 125 -3.84 6.03 -10.32
C ALA A 125 -3.64 6.38 -11.80
N GLY A 126 -2.57 7.12 -12.16
CA GLY A 126 -2.27 7.53 -13.53
C GLY A 126 -3.52 8.02 -14.28
N ARG A 127 -3.85 7.35 -15.40
CA ARG A 127 -4.99 7.67 -16.28
C ARG A 127 -6.36 7.69 -15.60
N MET A 128 -6.47 7.09 -14.42
CA MET A 128 -7.70 7.00 -13.65
C MET A 128 -7.93 8.22 -12.74
N GLY A 129 -6.94 9.10 -12.62
CA GLY A 129 -6.99 10.32 -11.83
C GLY A 129 -6.77 10.09 -10.34
N ARG A 130 -6.09 11.05 -9.72
CA ARG A 130 -5.54 10.99 -8.35
C ARG A 130 -6.55 10.67 -7.25
N SER A 131 -7.84 10.89 -7.48
CA SER A 131 -8.92 10.47 -6.56
C SER A 131 -8.98 8.95 -6.28
N HIS A 132 -8.28 8.15 -7.08
CA HIS A 132 -8.11 6.72 -6.88
C HIS A 132 -6.70 6.33 -6.42
N ASP A 133 -5.87 7.29 -6.02
CA ASP A 133 -4.60 6.98 -5.36
C ASP A 133 -4.89 6.26 -4.04
N ALA A 134 -4.01 5.33 -3.66
CA ALA A 134 -4.06 4.71 -2.35
C ALA A 134 -3.79 5.74 -1.26
N VAL A 135 -4.36 5.51 -0.08
CA VAL A 135 -4.09 6.36 1.06
C VAL A 135 -2.66 6.12 1.53
N LEU A 136 -1.84 7.16 1.48
CA LEU A 136 -0.50 7.12 2.04
C LEU A 136 -0.58 7.37 3.54
N VAL A 137 0.00 6.46 4.32
CA VAL A 137 0.25 6.65 5.74
C VAL A 137 1.75 6.88 5.90
N ASP A 138 2.11 8.16 5.99
CA ASP A 138 3.49 8.62 6.09
C ASP A 138 3.96 8.70 7.56
N GLY A 139 5.26 8.56 7.76
CA GLY A 139 5.91 8.66 9.06
C GLY A 139 6.50 7.35 9.56
N ASP A 140 6.89 7.33 10.83
CA ASP A 140 7.54 6.19 11.47
C ASP A 140 6.65 5.63 12.58
N PRO A 141 5.95 4.50 12.36
CA PRO A 141 5.06 3.91 13.37
C PRO A 141 5.76 3.48 14.66
N ASN A 142 7.10 3.49 14.71
CA ASN A 142 7.85 3.20 15.92
C ASN A 142 8.02 4.41 16.85
N LYS A 143 7.76 5.64 16.37
CA LYS A 143 7.90 6.84 17.19
C LYS A 143 6.65 7.09 18.03
N ASP A 144 6.85 7.63 19.23
CA ASP A 144 5.77 7.94 20.18
C ASP A 144 4.83 9.05 19.66
N ASP A 145 5.34 9.93 18.80
CA ASP A 145 4.59 11.03 18.18
C ASP A 145 3.97 10.66 16.82
N PHE A 146 3.98 9.38 16.44
CA PHE A 146 3.40 8.94 15.17
C PHE A 146 1.89 9.20 15.13
N GLN A 147 1.48 10.02 14.16
CA GLN A 147 0.08 10.31 13.87
C GLN A 147 -0.19 10.18 12.38
N VAL A 148 -1.39 9.67 12.03
CA VAL A 148 -1.80 9.54 10.64
C VAL A 148 -2.34 10.88 10.14
N LYS A 149 -1.52 11.59 9.36
CA LYS A 149 -1.87 12.88 8.76
C LYS A 149 -3.13 12.77 7.88
N GLY A 150 -3.96 13.82 7.89
CA GLY A 150 -5.16 13.91 7.04
C GLY A 150 -6.41 13.24 7.59
N PHE A 151 -6.32 12.63 8.78
CA PHE A 151 -7.47 12.04 9.50
C PHE A 151 -7.80 12.76 10.81
N GLU A 152 -7.10 13.86 11.11
CA GLU A 152 -7.42 14.73 12.22
C GLU A 152 -8.46 15.76 11.79
N LEU A 153 -9.45 15.97 12.66
CA LEU A 153 -10.31 17.13 12.60
C LEU A 153 -9.47 18.37 12.91
N ALA A 154 -9.49 19.38 12.03
CA ALA A 154 -8.96 20.68 12.40
C ALA A 154 -9.66 21.14 13.70
N GLU A 155 -8.89 21.65 14.67
CA GLU A 155 -9.37 21.95 16.03
C GLU A 155 -10.61 22.87 16.04
N ASP A 156 -10.83 23.65 14.97
CA ASP A 156 -11.93 24.59 14.80
C ASP A 156 -13.20 23.99 14.14
N VAL A 157 -13.21 22.68 13.84
CA VAL A 157 -14.33 22.01 13.20
C VAL A 157 -14.98 21.00 14.15
N SER A 158 -16.12 21.38 14.73
CA SER A 158 -16.93 20.45 15.51
C SER A 158 -17.51 19.32 14.64
N GLU A 159 -17.74 18.15 15.24
CA GLU A 159 -18.40 17.01 14.57
C GLU A 159 -19.74 17.42 13.95
N GLN A 160 -20.52 18.25 14.66
CA GLN A 160 -21.78 18.80 14.15
C GLN A 160 -21.60 19.66 12.88
N ARG A 161 -20.51 20.44 12.79
CA ARG A 161 -20.17 21.25 11.62
C ARG A 161 -19.77 20.37 10.43
N LEU A 162 -19.02 19.28 10.68
CA LEU A 162 -18.72 18.27 9.67
C LEU A 162 -20.00 17.59 9.14
N VAL A 163 -20.86 17.10 10.03
CA VAL A 163 -22.14 16.46 9.67
C VAL A 163 -22.99 17.40 8.81
N ARG A 164 -23.06 18.69 9.18
CA ARG A 164 -23.81 19.70 8.44
C ARG A 164 -23.21 19.95 7.05
N ARG A 165 -21.87 20.01 6.92
CA ARG A 165 -21.18 20.09 5.62
C ARG A 165 -21.47 18.85 4.76
N ARG A 166 -21.43 17.63 5.31
CA ARG A 166 -21.77 16.39 4.59
C ARG A 166 -23.21 16.42 4.06
N LYS A 167 -24.17 16.87 4.89
CA LYS A 167 -25.58 16.98 4.50
C LYS A 167 -25.80 18.00 3.37
N LEU A 168 -25.19 19.18 3.48
CA LEU A 168 -25.23 20.21 2.42
C LEU A 168 -24.58 19.71 1.13
N LEU A 169 -23.43 19.05 1.24
CA LEU A 169 -22.72 18.52 0.08
C LEU A 169 -23.54 17.44 -0.63
N GLY A 170 -24.16 16.51 0.11
CA GLY A 170 -25.06 15.51 -0.45
C GLY A 170 -26.32 16.09 -1.11
N GLN A 171 -26.73 17.32 -0.76
CA GLN A 171 -27.78 18.04 -1.47
C GLN A 171 -27.28 18.58 -2.82
N PHE A 172 -26.04 19.07 -2.88
CA PHE A 172 -25.41 19.49 -4.14
C PHE A 172 -25.15 18.31 -5.08
N ASP A 173 -24.69 17.16 -4.59
CA ASP A 173 -24.42 15.99 -5.45
C ASP A 173 -25.69 15.44 -6.12
N ARG A 174 -26.83 15.47 -5.41
CA ARG A 174 -28.15 15.12 -5.96
C ARG A 174 -28.64 16.11 -7.02
N SER A 175 -28.05 17.31 -7.05
CA SER A 175 -28.39 18.37 -8.02
C SER A 175 -27.61 18.24 -9.34
N GLY A 176 -26.72 17.25 -9.47
CA GLY A 176 -25.88 17.02 -10.65
C GLY A 176 -24.58 17.85 -10.65
N PRO A 177 -23.55 17.45 -11.42
CA PRO A 177 -22.27 18.15 -11.42
C PRO A 177 -22.43 19.56 -11.99
N ILE A 178 -22.11 20.57 -11.18
CA ILE A 178 -21.98 21.95 -11.65
C ILE A 178 -20.74 22.01 -12.54
N ARG A 179 -20.95 21.95 -13.87
CA ARG A 179 -19.91 22.15 -14.87
C ARG A 179 -19.51 23.63 -14.88
N THR A 180 -18.58 24.01 -14.02
CA THR A 180 -17.89 25.31 -14.15
C THR A 180 -16.63 25.13 -14.99
N ASN A 181 -16.33 26.09 -15.87
CA ASN A 181 -15.14 26.13 -16.74
C ASN A 181 -13.80 26.29 -15.99
N ARG A 182 -13.78 26.12 -14.66
CA ARG A 182 -12.56 26.18 -13.85
C ARG A 182 -12.23 24.77 -13.39
N ASN A 183 -10.99 24.34 -13.66
CA ASN A 183 -10.35 23.10 -13.22
C ASN A 183 -10.27 22.99 -11.68
N LEU A 184 -11.40 22.99 -10.99
CA LEU A 184 -11.49 22.66 -9.58
C LEU A 184 -11.80 21.17 -9.52
N ASP A 185 -10.81 20.40 -9.08
CA ASP A 185 -10.95 19.00 -8.69
C ASP A 185 -11.84 18.89 -7.44
N VAL A 186 -13.10 19.29 -7.56
CA VAL A 186 -14.12 19.27 -6.50
C VAL A 186 -14.43 17.82 -6.14
N SER A 187 -14.43 16.93 -7.14
CA SER A 187 -14.69 15.49 -7.01
C SER A 187 -13.58 14.72 -6.28
N GLY A 188 -12.30 15.10 -6.43
CA GLY A 188 -11.19 14.53 -5.67
C GLY A 188 -11.26 14.92 -4.19
N ARG A 189 -11.35 16.23 -3.90
CA ARG A 189 -11.55 16.74 -2.53
C ARG A 189 -12.81 16.17 -1.86
N HIS A 190 -13.88 15.96 -2.62
CA HIS A 190 -15.12 15.35 -2.15
C HIS A 190 -14.90 13.94 -1.60
N ARG A 191 -14.16 13.08 -2.33
CA ARG A 191 -13.84 11.72 -1.88
C ARG A 191 -12.92 11.71 -0.66
N ASP A 192 -11.92 12.59 -0.63
CA ASP A 192 -11.01 12.67 0.52
C ASP A 192 -11.74 13.14 1.78
N THR A 193 -12.66 14.09 1.65
CA THR A 193 -13.49 14.59 2.76
C THR A 193 -14.46 13.53 3.29
N VAL A 194 -15.11 12.76 2.41
CA VAL A 194 -16.01 11.66 2.82
C VAL A 194 -15.23 10.54 3.49
N ARG A 195 -14.04 10.18 2.99
CA ARG A 195 -13.16 9.19 3.63
C ARG A 195 -12.70 9.62 5.02
N ALA A 196 -12.25 10.86 5.17
CA ALA A 196 -11.86 11.40 6.47
C ALA A 196 -13.03 11.37 7.48
N PHE A 197 -14.25 11.66 7.02
CA PHE A 197 -15.45 11.62 7.87
C PHE A 197 -15.84 10.19 8.29
N ASP A 198 -15.87 9.23 7.36
CA ASP A 198 -16.19 7.83 7.69
C ASP A 198 -15.10 7.20 8.57
N PHE A 199 -13.85 7.65 8.44
CA PHE A 199 -12.76 7.30 9.34
C PHE A 199 -13.00 7.82 10.76
N LEU A 200 -13.38 9.09 10.91
CA LEU A 200 -13.59 9.74 12.22
C LEU A 200 -14.82 9.21 12.96
N GLN A 201 -15.90 8.88 12.23
CA GLN A 201 -17.11 8.32 12.84
C GLN A 201 -16.98 6.85 13.24
N GLN A 202 -16.04 6.11 12.64
CA GLN A 202 -15.86 4.69 12.92
C GLN A 202 -14.59 4.43 13.74
N GLN A 203 -14.47 3.24 14.31
CA GLN A 203 -13.31 2.82 15.11
C GLN A 203 -12.00 2.67 14.28
N ALA A 204 -11.93 3.24 13.08
CA ALA A 204 -10.81 3.12 12.13
C ALA A 204 -9.48 3.56 12.75
N GLY A 205 -9.47 4.62 13.57
CA GLY A 205 -8.29 5.07 14.32
C GLY A 205 -7.68 3.99 15.23
N ARG A 206 -8.48 3.03 15.72
CA ARG A 206 -7.96 1.92 16.54
C ARG A 206 -7.06 0.97 15.74
N ALA A 207 -7.26 0.85 14.43
CA ALA A 207 -6.42 0.02 13.59
C ALA A 207 -4.98 0.58 13.50
N PHE A 208 -4.82 1.90 13.57
CA PHE A 208 -3.54 2.59 13.49
C PHE A 208 -2.78 2.69 14.82
N ASN A 209 -3.47 2.48 15.94
CA ASN A 209 -2.85 2.55 17.26
C ASN A 209 -2.09 1.25 17.60
N LEU A 210 -0.76 1.31 17.51
CA LEU A 210 0.15 0.20 17.86
C LEU A 210 0.34 0.00 19.37
N ASP A 211 -0.04 0.95 20.22
CA ASP A 211 0.04 0.82 21.69
C ASP A 211 -0.99 -0.18 22.22
N ARG A 212 -1.94 -0.57 21.37
CA ARG A 212 -2.89 -1.65 21.64
C ARG A 212 -2.27 -3.04 21.47
N GLU A 213 -1.08 -3.14 20.88
CA GLU A 213 -0.36 -4.42 20.76
C GLU A 213 0.49 -4.66 22.02
N PRO A 214 0.55 -5.91 22.52
CA PRO A 214 1.48 -6.24 23.59
C PRO A 214 2.92 -5.90 23.20
N THR A 215 3.71 -5.40 24.15
CA THR A 215 5.13 -5.05 23.94
C THR A 215 5.91 -6.18 23.27
N ALA A 216 5.71 -7.43 23.72
CA ALA A 216 6.37 -8.59 23.15
C ALA A 216 6.06 -8.81 21.65
N VAL A 217 4.86 -8.45 21.19
CA VAL A 217 4.50 -8.51 19.75
C VAL A 217 5.23 -7.43 18.98
N ARG A 218 5.27 -6.19 19.51
CA ARG A 218 6.02 -5.09 18.90
C ARG A 218 7.51 -5.42 18.78
N ASP A 219 8.08 -6.02 19.82
CA ASP A 219 9.49 -6.43 19.84
C ASP A 219 9.75 -7.57 18.85
N ALA A 220 8.83 -8.53 18.71
CA ALA A 220 8.94 -9.65 17.77
C ALA A 220 8.91 -9.20 16.29
N TYR A 221 8.22 -8.10 15.98
CA TYR A 221 8.28 -7.46 14.65
C TYR A 221 9.52 -6.59 14.47
N GLY A 222 10.22 -6.25 15.56
CA GLY A 222 11.37 -5.35 15.59
C GLY A 222 10.97 -3.89 15.74
N ARG A 223 11.68 -3.16 16.61
CA ARG A 223 11.51 -1.70 16.86
C ARG A 223 12.19 -0.87 15.78
N THR A 224 11.89 -1.20 14.53
CA THR A 224 12.35 -0.49 13.34
C THR A 224 11.13 0.02 12.59
N ARG A 225 11.33 1.01 11.74
CA ARG A 225 10.25 1.55 10.92
C ARG A 225 9.57 0.47 10.08
N ILE A 226 10.35 -0.41 9.45
CA ILE A 226 9.80 -1.51 8.65
C ILE A 226 9.08 -2.55 9.52
N GLY A 227 9.65 -2.92 10.67
CA GLY A 227 9.04 -3.86 11.60
C GLY A 227 7.69 -3.38 12.10
N GLN A 228 7.62 -2.13 12.57
CA GLN A 228 6.37 -1.54 13.03
C GLN A 228 5.40 -1.25 11.87
N SER A 229 5.87 -0.99 10.64
CA SER A 229 5.00 -0.88 9.46
C SER A 229 4.35 -2.21 9.08
N LEU A 230 5.08 -3.32 9.21
CA LEU A 230 4.54 -4.67 9.01
C LEU A 230 3.56 -5.06 10.13
N LEU A 231 3.80 -4.63 11.36
CA LEU A 231 2.84 -4.82 12.46
C LEU A 231 1.56 -4.00 12.23
N LEU A 232 1.69 -2.73 11.84
CA LEU A 232 0.56 -1.90 11.45
C LEU A 232 -0.21 -2.53 10.29
N THR A 233 0.49 -3.05 9.29
CA THR A 233 -0.10 -3.79 8.17
C THR A 233 -0.97 -4.94 8.67
N ARG A 234 -0.47 -5.78 9.58
CA ARG A 234 -1.27 -6.86 10.18
C ARG A 234 -2.59 -6.33 10.76
N ARG A 235 -2.54 -5.26 11.56
CA ARG A 235 -3.74 -4.66 12.15
C ARG A 235 -4.71 -4.11 11.11
N LEU A 236 -4.20 -3.48 10.04
CA LEU A 236 -5.00 -2.96 8.94
C LEU A 236 -5.71 -4.08 8.16
N ILE A 237 -5.00 -5.18 7.89
CA ILE A 237 -5.59 -6.37 7.26
C ILE A 237 -6.67 -6.97 8.16
N GLU A 238 -6.39 -7.15 9.47
CA GLU A 238 -7.36 -7.65 10.45
C GLU A 238 -8.60 -6.73 10.58
N ALA A 239 -8.42 -5.42 10.43
CA ALA A 239 -9.50 -4.44 10.42
C ALA A 239 -10.28 -4.38 9.09
N GLY A 240 -9.82 -5.08 8.05
CA GLY A 240 -10.53 -5.27 6.79
C GLY A 240 -10.00 -4.49 5.59
N VAL A 241 -8.81 -3.90 5.66
CA VAL A 241 -8.13 -3.32 4.48
C VAL A 241 -7.67 -4.47 3.57
N PRO A 242 -8.16 -4.57 2.33
CA PRO A 242 -7.84 -5.72 1.47
C PRO A 242 -6.43 -5.67 0.88
N LEU A 243 -5.84 -4.48 0.70
CA LEU A 243 -4.49 -4.35 0.13
C LEU A 243 -3.66 -3.30 0.87
N VAL A 244 -2.54 -3.72 1.45
CA VAL A 244 -1.55 -2.83 2.06
C VAL A 244 -0.22 -3.04 1.36
N THR A 245 0.37 -1.97 0.84
CA THR A 245 1.72 -1.98 0.28
C THR A 245 2.69 -1.42 1.31
N VAL A 246 3.75 -2.17 1.60
CA VAL A 246 4.81 -1.73 2.50
C VAL A 246 6.10 -1.60 1.71
N ASN A 247 6.63 -0.39 1.66
CA ASN A 247 7.86 -0.07 0.99
C ASN A 247 9.03 -0.13 1.99
N TRP A 248 10.09 -0.81 1.58
CA TRP A 248 11.35 -0.87 2.30
C TRP A 248 12.37 -0.01 1.54
N ILE A 249 13.14 0.77 2.28
CA ILE A 249 14.35 1.41 1.79
C ILE A 249 15.44 1.12 2.82
N ASP A 250 16.61 0.73 2.34
CA ASP A 250 17.86 0.77 3.11
C ASP A 250 18.40 2.20 3.12
#